data_AF-A0AA87Y7G6-F1
#
_entry.id   AF-A0AA87Y7G6-F1
#
_cell.length_a   1.000
_cell.length_b   1.000
_cell.length_c   1.000
_cell.angle_alpha   90.00
_cell.angle_beta   90.00
_cell.angle_gamma   90.00
#
_symmetry.space_group_name_H-M   'P 1'
#
loop_
_entity.id
_entity.type
_entity.pdbx_description
1 polymer ?
#
loop_
_entity_poly.entity_id
_entity_poly.type
_entity_poly.pdbx_seq_one_letter_code
_entity_poly.pdbx_strand_id
1 'polypeptide(L)'
;MLLVYADAGPGAGTVWAGGETGVALYRNGRFVSLHGTYDERFRGVSGIVRLPDGDLWLHGADGLYRIAAADVGRWLKDGTAVPFERFNAQDGMRGHAPQLRPVPSLRRDRDGLLWYATTGSVGSIDPARIPRNRLAPPVEIVGVSAEGLRHAIPAGGSLALPQGTRNVQFDFTALSLSIPERVRLRYRLTGFERQWQEPVGRRQAYYTNLAPGRYRFEVTAANEDGLWNSGGAALEIVILPTFVQSVWFKLLLAALTLLLLYGVYAARIRYLTALMQQRLHERLAERARIARALHDTLLQSIQALLMSFDAHSRHLKEGTQERIRLDQTLNLAEQLLVEGRDEIMVLRGSVSAQALELALAQFGKGLAEHRPHAFELKVSGTPRRLRPDVQDEIYAIAREALFNASRYADATRIELELGYGAAAFLVRVRDNGRGLDETVAAAGHRPGHWGLVGMRERAGGIGAVLAIDSAPGTGTAITVTVPGKMAY
;
A
#
# COMPACT_ATOMS: atom_id res chain seq x y z
N MET A 1 20.28 68.91 22.53
CA MET A 1 20.12 69.77 23.74
C MET A 1 19.51 68.94 24.86
N LEU A 2 20.00 69.03 26.10
CA LEU A 2 19.50 68.25 27.24
C LEU A 2 18.62 69.14 28.12
N LEU A 3 17.34 68.82 28.25
CA LEU A 3 16.44 69.45 29.22
C LEU A 3 16.39 68.57 30.47
N VAL A 4 16.58 69.17 31.64
CA VAL A 4 16.54 68.47 32.92
C VAL A 4 15.34 68.97 33.71
N TYR A 5 14.40 68.06 34.00
CA TYR A 5 13.28 68.29 34.90
C TYR A 5 13.52 67.51 36.19
N ALA A 6 13.82 68.22 37.28
CA ALA A 6 13.90 67.63 38.61
C ALA A 6 12.49 67.54 39.21
N ASP A 7 12.08 66.32 39.56
CA ASP A 7 10.84 66.10 40.32
C ASP A 7 11.07 66.59 41.76
N ALA A 8 10.22 67.50 42.24
CA ALA A 8 10.28 68.00 43.62
C ALA A 8 9.43 67.15 44.60
N GLY A 9 8.92 65.99 44.16
CA GLY A 9 8.14 65.05 44.97
C GLY A 9 8.97 64.13 45.88
N PRO A 10 8.31 63.33 46.74
CA PRO A 10 8.99 62.48 47.74
C PRO A 10 9.77 61.35 47.05
N GLY A 11 11.08 61.57 46.91
CA GLY A 11 12.01 60.69 46.20
C GLY A 11 13.29 61.42 45.81
N ALA A 12 13.87 62.18 46.75
CA ALA A 12 15.09 62.96 46.55
C ALA A 12 16.18 62.10 45.89
N GLY A 13 16.48 62.36 44.62
CA GLY A 13 17.45 61.60 43.81
C GLY A 13 16.96 61.12 42.44
N THR A 14 15.68 61.32 42.08
CA THR A 14 15.19 61.03 40.72
C THR A 14 15.03 62.27 39.86
N VAL A 15 15.57 62.24 38.64
CA VAL A 15 15.55 63.39 37.71
C VAL A 15 15.16 62.93 36.31
N TRP A 16 14.15 63.56 35.72
CA TRP A 16 13.80 63.32 34.32
C TRP A 16 14.70 64.14 33.41
N ALA A 17 15.25 63.51 32.38
CA ALA A 17 16.03 64.15 31.34
C ALA A 17 15.36 63.92 29.99
N GLY A 18 15.00 65.01 29.30
CA GLY A 18 14.50 65.01 27.94
C GLY A 18 15.56 65.51 26.98
N GLY A 19 15.54 65.03 25.74
CA GLY A 19 16.44 65.51 24.72
C GLY A 19 16.05 65.04 23.32
N GLU A 20 16.98 65.22 22.39
CA GLU A 20 16.77 64.90 20.97
C GLU A 20 16.44 63.43 20.74
N THR A 21 17.09 62.53 21.49
CA THR A 21 16.98 61.07 21.31
C THR A 21 15.90 60.41 22.15
N GLY A 22 15.23 61.14 23.04
CA GLY A 22 14.18 60.59 23.89
C GLY A 22 14.09 61.22 25.26
N VAL A 23 13.45 60.50 26.18
CA VAL A 23 13.34 60.84 27.60
C VAL A 23 13.85 59.69 28.47
N ALA A 24 14.55 60.03 29.56
CA ALA A 24 15.10 59.07 30.51
C ALA A 24 14.91 59.55 31.95
N LEU A 25 14.81 58.62 32.88
CA LEU A 25 14.81 58.88 34.31
C LEU A 25 16.18 58.53 34.88
N TYR A 26 16.85 59.48 35.52
CA TYR A 26 17.98 59.23 36.39
C TYR A 26 17.48 58.68 37.73
N ARG A 27 17.93 57.49 38.11
CA ARG A 27 17.62 56.85 39.40
C ARG A 27 18.75 55.90 39.78
N ASN A 28 19.12 55.86 41.06
CA ASN A 28 20.15 54.94 41.58
C ASN A 28 21.49 55.00 40.80
N GLY A 29 21.92 56.20 40.39
CA GLY A 29 23.19 56.38 39.69
C GLY A 29 23.17 56.08 38.18
N ARG A 30 22.02 55.72 37.59
CA ARG A 30 21.91 55.35 36.16
C ARG A 30 20.71 56.02 35.49
N PHE A 31 20.79 56.22 34.18
CA PHE A 31 19.65 56.62 33.36
C PHE A 31 18.89 55.39 32.85
N VAL A 32 17.57 55.42 32.98
CA VAL A 32 16.65 54.42 32.42
C VAL A 32 15.81 55.11 31.35
N SER A 33 15.96 54.67 30.10
CA SER A 33 15.23 55.23 28.96
C SER A 33 13.76 54.79 28.97
N LEU A 34 12.87 55.74 28.70
CA LEU A 34 11.44 55.49 28.56
C LEU A 34 11.12 55.27 27.08
N HIS A 35 10.44 54.17 26.78
CA HIS A 35 10.01 53.82 25.43
C HIS A 35 8.50 53.59 25.43
N GLY A 36 7.83 54.10 24.40
CA GLY A 36 6.41 53.88 24.19
C GLY A 36 6.14 52.61 23.39
N THR A 37 4.90 52.13 23.44
CA THR A 37 4.41 51.09 22.52
C THR A 37 4.62 51.50 21.05
N TYR A 38 4.68 50.54 20.12
CA TYR A 38 4.94 50.82 18.69
C TYR A 38 6.29 51.48 18.39
N ASP A 39 7.32 51.21 19.20
CA ASP A 39 8.70 51.76 19.06
C ASP A 39 8.78 53.30 19.13
N GLU A 40 7.84 53.94 19.84
CA GLU A 40 7.90 55.38 20.10
C GLU A 40 9.04 55.71 21.06
N ARG A 41 9.86 56.70 20.69
CA ARG A 41 11.06 57.09 21.44
C ARG A 41 10.91 58.43 22.16
N PHE A 42 9.82 59.16 21.93
CA PHE A 42 9.58 60.49 22.48
C PHE A 42 10.71 61.46 22.14
N ARG A 43 11.01 61.60 20.84
CA ARG A 43 12.15 62.41 20.38
C ARG A 43 11.92 63.91 20.61
N GLY A 44 13.02 64.64 20.76
CA GLY A 44 13.00 66.11 20.83
C GLY A 44 12.23 66.67 22.02
N VAL A 45 12.23 65.98 23.17
CA VAL A 45 11.50 66.40 24.37
C VAL A 45 12.17 67.64 24.97
N SER A 46 11.43 68.74 25.02
CA SER A 46 11.85 70.01 25.63
C SER A 46 10.90 70.52 26.72
N GLY A 47 9.88 69.74 27.07
CA GLY A 47 8.97 70.03 28.18
C GLY A 47 8.59 68.74 28.88
N ILE A 48 8.68 68.72 30.22
CA ILE A 48 8.30 67.59 31.06
C ILE A 48 7.53 68.14 32.24
N VAL A 49 6.35 67.60 32.50
CA VAL A 49 5.53 67.93 33.67
C VAL A 49 4.98 66.63 34.25
N ARG A 50 5.17 66.44 35.56
CA ARG A 50 4.47 65.41 36.30
C ARG A 50 3.31 66.03 37.06
N LEU A 51 2.11 65.50 36.86
CA LEU A 51 0.92 65.94 37.57
C LEU A 51 0.86 65.30 38.98
N PRO A 52 0.14 65.88 39.95
CA PRO A 52 -0.03 65.34 41.31
C PRO A 52 -0.71 63.97 41.38
N ASP A 53 -1.53 63.62 40.38
CA ASP A 53 -2.11 62.28 40.21
C ASP A 53 -1.08 61.25 39.71
N GLY A 54 0.12 61.71 39.34
CA GLY A 54 1.24 60.90 38.89
C GLY A 54 1.37 60.80 37.38
N ASP A 55 0.44 61.35 36.60
CA ASP A 55 0.49 61.34 35.14
C ASP A 55 1.72 62.12 34.63
N LEU A 56 2.42 61.55 33.67
CA LEU A 56 3.60 62.16 33.06
C LEU A 56 3.22 62.76 31.70
N TRP A 57 3.49 64.05 31.56
CA TRP A 57 3.31 64.79 30.32
C TRP A 57 4.65 65.21 29.73
N LEU A 58 4.81 64.95 28.44
CA LEU A 58 6.02 65.26 27.68
C LEU A 58 5.65 66.13 26.48
N HIS A 59 6.44 67.15 26.17
CA HIS A 59 6.32 67.91 24.94
C HIS A 59 7.54 67.66 24.07
N GLY A 60 7.35 66.89 22.99
CA GLY A 60 8.38 66.45 22.07
C GLY A 60 8.17 66.94 20.64
N ALA A 61 9.00 66.44 19.73
CA ALA A 61 8.99 66.83 18.32
C ALA A 61 7.68 66.48 17.61
N ASP A 62 7.06 65.34 17.95
CA ASP A 62 5.85 64.85 17.28
C ASP A 62 4.55 65.22 18.04
N GLY A 63 4.64 65.99 19.13
CA GLY A 63 3.48 66.51 19.89
C GLY A 63 3.62 66.45 21.40
N LEU A 64 2.49 66.61 22.09
CA LEU A 64 2.36 66.31 23.52
C LEU A 64 2.06 64.82 23.72
N TYR A 65 2.65 64.25 24.76
CA TYR A 65 2.43 62.88 25.16
C TYR A 65 1.91 62.85 26.58
N ARG A 66 0.88 62.06 26.84
CA ARG A 66 0.41 61.71 28.18
C ARG A 66 0.66 60.23 28.43
N ILE A 67 1.28 59.94 29.56
CA ILE A 67 1.53 58.58 30.04
C ILE A 67 0.91 58.47 31.42
N ALA A 68 0.00 57.50 31.59
CA ALA A 68 -0.75 57.35 32.82
C ALA A 68 0.18 56.98 33.99
N ALA A 69 -0.13 57.46 35.19
CA ALA A 69 0.64 57.19 36.41
C ALA A 69 0.91 55.69 36.62
N ALA A 70 -0.09 54.85 36.35
CA ALA A 70 0.01 53.40 36.46
C ALA A 70 1.04 52.81 35.47
N ASP A 71 1.13 53.36 34.26
CA ASP A 71 2.04 52.89 33.20
C ASP A 71 3.47 53.29 33.48
N VAL A 72 3.69 54.51 33.97
CA VAL A 72 4.99 54.92 34.50
C VAL A 72 5.41 54.00 35.65
N GLY A 73 4.48 53.69 36.57
CA GLY A 73 4.72 52.77 37.67
C GLY A 73 5.06 51.33 37.24
N ARG A 74 4.45 50.84 36.16
CA ARG A 74 4.78 49.53 35.56
C ARG A 74 6.17 49.53 34.94
N TRP A 75 6.45 50.51 34.07
CA TRP A 75 7.76 50.67 33.43
C TRP A 75 8.91 50.78 34.45
N LEU A 76 8.69 51.46 35.58
CA LEU A 76 9.70 51.53 36.65
C LEU A 76 10.04 50.19 37.30
N LYS A 77 9.17 49.17 37.17
CA LYS A 77 9.39 47.83 37.75
C LYS A 77 10.08 46.88 36.78
N ASP A 78 9.66 46.88 35.52
CA ASP A 78 10.06 45.86 34.53
C ASP A 78 10.66 46.42 33.23
N GLY A 79 10.70 47.74 33.06
CA GLY A 79 11.25 48.41 31.87
C GLY A 79 10.42 48.22 30.59
N THR A 80 9.18 47.75 30.71
CA THR A 80 8.32 47.49 29.54
C THR A 80 7.88 48.78 28.85
N ALA A 81 7.66 48.69 27.53
CA ALA A 81 7.19 49.82 26.74
C ALA A 81 5.81 50.31 27.24
N VAL A 82 5.66 51.63 27.42
CA VAL A 82 4.45 52.22 27.98
C VAL A 82 3.42 52.56 26.91
N PRO A 83 2.13 52.27 27.13
CA PRO A 83 1.06 52.93 26.39
C PRO A 83 1.15 54.44 26.58
N PHE A 84 0.80 55.20 25.55
CA PHE A 84 0.77 56.65 25.61
C PHE A 84 -0.36 57.20 24.74
N GLU A 85 -0.83 58.39 25.10
CA GLU A 85 -1.72 59.19 24.28
C GLU A 85 -0.91 60.36 23.68
N ARG A 86 -1.06 60.61 22.38
CA ARG A 86 -0.33 61.66 21.67
C ARG A 86 -1.28 62.72 21.14
N PHE A 87 -1.01 63.99 21.44
CA PHE A 87 -1.70 65.15 20.91
C PHE A 87 -0.79 65.90 19.94
N ASN A 88 -1.21 66.04 18.69
CA ASN A 88 -0.41 66.65 17.62
C ASN A 88 -1.28 67.55 16.73
N ALA A 89 -0.81 67.79 15.49
CA ALA A 89 -1.54 68.65 14.54
C ALA A 89 -2.97 68.19 14.25
N GLN A 90 -3.26 66.88 14.36
CA GLN A 90 -4.62 66.33 14.18
C GLN A 90 -5.55 66.71 15.34
N ASP A 91 -5.00 66.99 16.51
CA ASP A 91 -5.73 67.44 17.70
C ASP A 91 -5.79 68.97 17.79
N GLY A 92 -5.32 69.68 16.76
CA GLY A 92 -5.32 71.15 16.69
C GLY A 92 -4.03 71.83 17.15
N MET A 93 -2.99 71.08 17.55
CA MET A 93 -1.69 71.66 17.86
C MET A 93 -1.04 72.27 16.60
N ARG A 94 -0.31 73.38 16.74
CA ARG A 94 0.41 74.00 15.62
C ARG A 94 1.88 74.14 15.96
N GLY A 95 2.75 73.71 15.06
CA GLY A 95 4.19 73.69 15.28
C GLY A 95 4.63 72.53 16.19
N HIS A 96 5.91 72.54 16.56
CA HIS A 96 6.58 71.49 17.33
C HIS A 96 7.25 72.08 18.58
N ALA A 97 7.62 71.22 19.53
CA ALA A 97 8.36 71.65 20.70
C ALA A 97 9.67 72.37 20.30
N PRO A 98 9.86 73.64 20.69
CA PRO A 98 11.10 74.35 20.42
C PRO A 98 12.22 73.69 21.20
N GLN A 99 13.33 73.42 20.52
CA GLN A 99 14.55 72.90 21.14
C GLN A 99 15.59 74.02 21.36
N LEU A 100 15.14 75.29 21.39
CA LEU A 100 15.99 76.46 21.59
C LEU A 100 15.84 77.02 23.01
N ARG A 101 16.98 77.23 23.68
CA ARG A 101 17.15 77.89 24.99
C ARG A 101 16.61 77.07 26.19
N PRO A 102 17.12 77.26 27.42
CA PRO A 102 16.80 76.41 28.58
C PRO A 102 15.40 76.63 29.16
N VAL A 103 14.44 77.11 28.37
CA VAL A 103 13.06 77.37 28.83
C VAL A 103 12.22 76.13 28.54
N PRO A 104 11.53 75.56 29.54
CA PRO A 104 10.68 74.40 29.32
C PRO A 104 9.53 74.77 28.38
N SER A 105 9.30 73.95 27.36
CA SER A 105 8.22 74.14 26.39
C SER A 105 6.84 73.70 26.90
N LEU A 106 6.76 73.20 28.14
CA LEU A 106 5.55 72.73 28.80
C LEU A 106 5.58 73.16 30.28
N ARG A 107 4.50 73.76 30.77
CA ARG A 107 4.37 74.16 32.18
C ARG A 107 2.93 74.06 32.66
N ARG A 108 2.74 73.62 33.90
CA ARG A 108 1.45 73.64 34.59
C ARG A 108 1.26 74.97 35.31
N ASP A 109 0.07 75.56 35.21
CA ASP A 109 -0.32 76.72 36.03
C ASP A 109 -0.94 76.33 37.38
N ARG A 110 -1.49 77.31 38.11
CA ARG A 110 -2.12 77.10 39.43
C ARG A 110 -3.48 76.42 39.33
N ASP A 111 -4.20 76.63 38.24
CA ASP A 111 -5.54 76.09 38.00
C ASP A 111 -5.49 74.64 37.47
N GLY A 112 -4.29 74.17 37.10
CA GLY A 112 -4.05 72.80 36.63
C GLY A 112 -3.97 72.67 35.12
N LEU A 113 -4.08 73.77 34.39
CA LEU A 113 -3.97 73.81 32.94
C LEU A 113 -2.49 73.65 32.53
N LEU A 114 -2.25 72.84 31.50
CA LEU A 114 -0.93 72.69 30.90
C LEU A 114 -0.78 73.66 29.74
N TRP A 115 0.13 74.63 29.89
CA TRP A 115 0.54 75.54 28.84
C TRP A 115 1.73 74.97 28.09
N TYR A 116 1.62 74.92 26.77
CA TYR A 116 2.71 74.50 25.90
C TYR A 116 3.05 75.58 24.89
N ALA A 117 4.34 75.75 24.63
CA ALA A 117 4.85 76.68 23.64
C ALA A 117 5.50 75.91 22.50
N THR A 118 5.06 76.15 21.27
CA THR A 118 5.65 75.58 20.05
C THR A 118 6.54 76.61 19.37
N THR A 119 7.18 76.25 18.26
CA THR A 119 7.92 77.20 17.41
C THR A 119 7.05 78.30 16.79
N GLY A 120 5.72 78.19 16.83
CA GLY A 120 4.82 79.12 16.13
C GLY A 120 3.53 79.49 16.88
N SER A 121 3.26 78.92 18.04
CA SER A 121 2.09 79.25 18.85
C SER A 121 2.30 78.92 20.33
N VAL A 122 1.42 79.46 21.17
CA VAL A 122 1.22 78.99 22.54
C VAL A 122 -0.17 78.40 22.60
N GLY A 123 -0.30 77.24 23.23
CA GLY A 123 -1.58 76.57 23.44
C GLY A 123 -1.72 76.09 24.89
N SER A 124 -2.91 75.61 25.19
CA SER A 124 -3.19 75.01 26.49
C SER A 124 -4.03 73.75 26.35
N ILE A 125 -3.87 72.83 27.30
CA ILE A 125 -4.69 71.63 27.42
C ILE A 125 -5.06 71.45 28.89
N ASP A 126 -6.35 71.20 29.16
CA ASP A 126 -6.86 70.85 30.48
C ASP A 126 -6.83 69.32 30.64
N PRO A 127 -5.89 68.76 31.42
CA PRO A 127 -5.79 67.31 31.59
C PRO A 127 -7.04 66.68 32.20
N ALA A 128 -7.83 67.45 32.95
CA ALA A 128 -9.04 66.97 33.61
C ALA A 128 -10.27 66.98 32.69
N ARG A 129 -10.24 67.74 31.59
CA ARG A 129 -11.39 67.95 30.68
C ARG A 129 -11.07 67.69 29.22
N ILE A 130 -10.32 66.63 28.93
CA ILE A 130 -10.05 66.19 27.56
C ILE A 130 -11.33 65.59 26.96
N PRO A 131 -11.89 66.16 25.88
CA PRO A 131 -13.06 65.59 25.21
C PRO A 131 -12.75 64.19 24.69
N ARG A 132 -13.68 63.25 24.90
CA ARG A 132 -13.55 61.86 24.42
C ARG A 132 -14.65 61.53 23.44
N ASN A 133 -14.27 60.97 22.30
CA ASN A 133 -15.19 60.42 21.33
C ASN A 133 -15.75 59.08 21.84
N ARG A 134 -17.03 59.11 22.21
CA ARG A 134 -17.77 57.95 22.72
C ARG A 134 -18.53 57.20 21.63
N LEU A 135 -18.36 57.57 20.36
CA LEU A 135 -18.98 56.91 19.23
C LEU A 135 -18.01 55.88 18.66
N ALA A 136 -18.40 54.61 18.76
CA ALA A 136 -17.69 53.54 18.08
C ALA A 136 -17.89 53.70 16.55
N PRO A 137 -16.82 53.60 15.74
CA PRO A 137 -16.93 53.85 14.32
C PRO A 137 -17.69 52.71 13.63
N PRO A 138 -18.70 52.99 12.79
CA PRO A 138 -19.30 51.95 11.95
C PRO A 138 -18.26 51.42 10.97
N VAL A 139 -18.31 50.12 10.73
CA VAL A 139 -17.40 49.39 9.85
C VAL A 139 -18.21 48.75 8.75
N GLU A 140 -17.69 48.79 7.52
CA GLU A 140 -18.35 48.21 6.36
C GLU A 140 -17.34 47.50 5.47
N ILE A 141 -17.76 46.38 4.88
CA ILE A 141 -17.03 45.69 3.82
C ILE A 141 -17.55 46.28 2.51
N VAL A 142 -16.68 46.99 1.78
CA VAL A 142 -17.04 47.76 0.57
C VAL A 142 -16.73 47.01 -0.73
N GLY A 143 -15.95 45.94 -0.64
CA GLY A 143 -15.54 45.15 -1.79
C GLY A 143 -15.07 43.76 -1.42
N VAL A 144 -15.35 42.82 -2.31
CA VAL A 144 -14.76 41.49 -2.32
C VAL A 144 -14.32 41.21 -3.74
N SER A 145 -13.08 40.77 -3.89
CA SER A 145 -12.57 40.33 -5.20
C SER A 145 -12.01 38.91 -5.06
N ALA A 146 -12.35 38.02 -5.99
CA ALA A 146 -11.81 36.67 -6.06
C ALA A 146 -11.12 36.47 -7.41
N GLU A 147 -9.88 35.98 -7.40
CA GLU A 147 -9.04 35.89 -8.61
C GLU A 147 -8.98 37.20 -9.41
N GLY A 148 -8.98 38.35 -8.72
CA GLY A 148 -8.96 39.68 -9.33
C GLY A 148 -10.30 40.19 -9.87
N LEU A 149 -11.36 39.37 -9.83
CA LEU A 149 -12.70 39.76 -10.26
C LEU A 149 -13.52 40.23 -9.05
N ARG A 150 -14.12 41.42 -9.16
CA ARG A 150 -14.95 41.99 -8.09
C ARG A 150 -16.34 41.33 -8.06
N HIS A 151 -16.79 40.96 -6.87
CA HIS A 151 -18.10 40.37 -6.62
C HIS A 151 -19.01 41.34 -5.86
N ALA A 152 -20.30 41.34 -6.19
CA ALA A 152 -21.31 42.08 -5.44
C ALA A 152 -21.55 41.41 -4.08
N ILE A 153 -21.65 42.21 -3.02
CA ILE A 153 -21.91 41.73 -1.66
C ILE A 153 -23.44 41.54 -1.52
N PRO A 154 -23.93 40.30 -1.29
CA PRO A 154 -25.36 40.06 -1.17
C PRO A 154 -25.91 40.64 0.13
N ALA A 155 -27.13 41.19 0.09
CA ALA A 155 -27.83 41.67 1.29
C ALA A 155 -28.06 40.57 2.35
N GLY A 156 -28.04 39.29 1.95
CA GLY A 156 -28.17 38.12 2.81
C GLY A 156 -26.87 37.63 3.48
N GLY A 157 -25.75 38.35 3.34
CA GLY A 157 -24.53 38.12 4.11
C GLY A 157 -23.69 36.89 3.75
N SER A 158 -24.12 36.07 2.78
CA SER A 158 -23.34 34.92 2.28
C SER A 158 -23.10 35.02 0.78
N LEU A 159 -21.84 35.00 0.37
CA LEU A 159 -21.37 35.08 -1.02
C LEU A 159 -20.77 33.74 -1.46
N ALA A 160 -21.38 33.10 -2.46
CA ALA A 160 -20.80 31.93 -3.11
C ALA A 160 -19.76 32.38 -4.15
N LEU A 161 -18.51 31.95 -3.98
CA LEU A 161 -17.43 32.20 -4.91
C LEU A 161 -17.32 31.05 -5.93
N PRO A 162 -16.79 31.33 -7.14
CA PRO A 162 -16.58 30.29 -8.15
C PRO A 162 -15.77 29.10 -7.64
N GLN A 163 -16.01 27.92 -8.24
CA GLN A 163 -15.22 26.74 -7.93
C GLN A 163 -13.75 26.97 -8.32
N GLY A 164 -12.83 26.54 -7.46
CA GLY A 164 -11.39 26.68 -7.71
C GLY A 164 -10.80 28.04 -7.34
N THR A 165 -11.58 28.96 -6.78
CA THR A 165 -11.04 30.18 -6.15
C THR A 165 -10.03 29.83 -5.06
N ARG A 166 -8.86 30.45 -5.14
CA ARG A 166 -7.76 30.34 -4.17
C ARG A 166 -7.41 31.69 -3.55
N ASN A 167 -7.59 32.77 -4.31
CA ASN A 167 -7.20 34.12 -3.90
C ASN A 167 -8.42 35.00 -3.69
N VAL A 168 -8.56 35.57 -2.50
CA VAL A 168 -9.65 36.46 -2.13
C VAL A 168 -9.10 37.70 -1.45
N GLN A 169 -9.56 38.86 -1.91
CA GLN A 169 -9.29 40.17 -1.34
C GLN A 169 -10.57 40.75 -0.76
N PHE A 170 -10.48 41.29 0.45
CA PHE A 170 -11.54 42.06 1.10
C PHE A 170 -11.11 43.52 1.22
N ASP A 171 -11.95 44.42 0.74
CA ASP A 171 -11.82 45.86 0.93
C ASP A 171 -12.83 46.29 2.00
N PHE A 172 -12.37 47.01 3.01
CA PHE A 172 -13.19 47.43 4.13
C PHE A 172 -12.86 48.85 4.57
N THR A 173 -13.82 49.52 5.17
CA THR A 173 -13.65 50.88 5.67
C THR A 173 -14.32 51.04 7.03
N ALA A 174 -13.87 52.04 7.77
CA ALA A 174 -14.53 52.49 8.98
C ALA A 174 -14.68 54.00 8.92
N LEU A 175 -15.85 54.47 9.34
CA LEU A 175 -16.22 55.88 9.30
C LEU A 175 -15.92 56.52 10.66
N SER A 176 -14.91 57.38 10.70
CA SER A 176 -14.71 58.35 11.80
C SER A 176 -14.49 59.71 11.17
N LEU A 177 -15.22 60.72 11.65
CA LEU A 177 -15.15 62.10 11.12
C LEU A 177 -14.32 63.03 12.00
N SER A 178 -13.94 62.60 13.21
CA SER A 178 -13.11 63.38 14.13
C SER A 178 -11.65 63.31 13.73
N ILE A 179 -11.04 62.12 13.78
CA ILE A 179 -9.65 61.89 13.37
C ILE A 179 -9.56 60.58 12.55
N PRO A 180 -9.86 60.60 11.24
CA PRO A 180 -9.91 59.42 10.39
C PRO A 180 -8.59 58.62 10.33
N GLU A 181 -7.45 59.29 10.49
CA GLU A 181 -6.11 58.70 10.42
C GLU A 181 -5.75 57.85 11.64
N ARG A 182 -6.45 58.05 12.76
CA ARG A 182 -6.24 57.29 14.02
C ARG A 182 -7.20 56.13 14.19
N VAL A 183 -8.04 55.86 13.19
CA VAL A 183 -8.91 54.70 13.18
C VAL A 183 -8.06 53.43 13.10
N ARG A 184 -8.21 52.57 14.11
CA ARG A 184 -7.55 51.27 14.14
C ARG A 184 -8.50 50.21 13.63
N LEU A 185 -8.00 49.35 12.74
CA LEU A 185 -8.77 48.29 12.11
C LEU A 185 -8.14 46.95 12.46
N ARG A 186 -8.96 45.98 12.83
CA ARG A 186 -8.53 44.59 12.92
C ARG A 186 -9.50 43.69 12.18
N TYR A 187 -8.97 42.66 11.55
CA TYR A 187 -9.75 41.68 10.81
C TYR A 187 -9.28 40.26 11.08
N ARG A 188 -10.11 39.29 10.71
CA ARG A 188 -9.73 37.89 10.61
C ARG A 188 -10.59 37.13 9.60
N LEU A 189 -10.11 36.01 9.10
CA LEU A 189 -10.90 35.05 8.32
C LEU A 189 -11.09 33.73 9.09
N THR A 190 -12.23 33.62 9.77
CA THR A 190 -12.62 32.39 10.48
C THR A 190 -12.78 31.25 9.47
N GLY A 191 -12.10 30.13 9.73
CA GLY A 191 -11.96 29.00 8.80
C GLY A 191 -10.58 28.90 8.15
N PHE A 192 -9.81 30.00 8.17
CA PHE A 192 -8.40 30.02 7.75
C PHE A 192 -7.48 30.32 8.93
N GLU A 193 -7.84 31.29 9.77
CA GLU A 193 -7.07 31.70 10.95
C GLU A 193 -7.96 31.89 12.19
N ARG A 194 -7.34 31.95 13.37
CA ARG A 194 -8.03 32.12 14.66
C ARG A 194 -7.77 33.48 15.33
N GLN A 195 -6.60 34.06 15.11
CA GLN A 195 -6.18 35.31 15.75
C GLN A 195 -6.57 36.52 14.91
N TRP A 196 -6.78 37.67 15.56
CA TRP A 196 -7.04 38.94 14.88
C TRP A 196 -5.73 39.52 14.34
N GLN A 197 -5.76 39.98 13.10
CA GLN A 197 -4.69 40.79 12.52
C GLN A 197 -5.04 42.26 12.68
N GLU A 198 -4.08 43.07 13.12
CA GLU A 198 -4.24 44.52 13.30
C GLU A 198 -3.17 45.28 12.51
N PRO A 199 -3.33 45.42 11.17
CA PRO A 199 -2.33 46.10 10.36
C PRO A 199 -2.44 47.62 10.47
N VAL A 200 -1.29 48.29 10.43
CA VAL A 200 -1.22 49.76 10.45
C VAL A 200 -1.58 50.31 9.06
N GLY A 201 -2.63 51.13 8.99
CA GLY A 201 -3.00 51.91 7.79
C GLY A 201 -3.56 51.11 6.60
N ARG A 202 -3.68 49.77 6.70
CA ARG A 202 -4.24 48.95 5.62
C ARG A 202 -5.76 48.79 5.76
N ARG A 203 -6.46 49.05 4.67
CA ARG A 203 -7.92 48.89 4.52
C ARG A 203 -8.29 47.70 3.63
N GLN A 204 -7.34 46.79 3.44
CA GLN A 204 -7.45 45.63 2.57
C GLN A 204 -6.84 44.41 3.25
N ALA A 205 -7.48 43.26 3.08
CA ALA A 205 -6.98 41.96 3.52
C ALA A 205 -6.89 41.02 2.33
N TYR A 206 -5.73 40.37 2.18
CA TYR A 206 -5.45 39.44 1.08
C TYR A 206 -5.26 38.04 1.64
N TYR A 207 -6.06 37.09 1.16
CA TYR A 207 -5.93 35.67 1.47
C TYR A 207 -5.63 34.89 0.20
N THR A 208 -4.65 34.01 0.26
CA THR A 208 -4.20 33.19 -0.86
C THR A 208 -4.26 31.70 -0.51
N ASN A 209 -4.32 30.86 -1.53
CA ASN A 209 -4.36 29.40 -1.39
C ASN A 209 -5.49 28.87 -0.48
N LEU A 210 -6.67 29.50 -0.54
CA LEU A 210 -7.85 29.03 0.16
C LEU A 210 -8.32 27.68 -0.40
N ALA A 211 -8.59 26.73 0.50
CA ALA A 211 -9.20 25.45 0.14
C ALA A 211 -10.72 25.61 -0.05
N PRO A 212 -11.40 24.68 -0.75
CA PRO A 212 -12.85 24.63 -0.73
C PRO A 212 -13.39 24.52 0.69
N GLY A 213 -14.39 25.32 1.03
CA GLY A 213 -14.91 25.42 2.39
C GLY A 213 -15.80 26.62 2.61
N ARG A 214 -16.22 26.79 3.87
CA ARG A 214 -16.98 27.95 4.33
C ARG A 214 -16.05 28.79 5.20
N TYR A 215 -16.02 30.09 4.93
CA TYR A 215 -15.23 31.05 5.70
C TYR A 215 -16.10 32.23 6.11
N ARG A 216 -15.71 32.89 7.20
CA ARG A 216 -16.37 34.12 7.67
C ARG A 216 -15.33 35.18 7.90
N PHE A 217 -15.32 36.19 7.02
CA PHE A 217 -14.48 37.36 7.20
C PHE A 217 -15.14 38.28 8.22
N GLU A 218 -14.35 38.76 9.18
CA GLU A 218 -14.80 39.65 10.24
C GLU A 218 -13.85 40.83 10.33
N VAL A 219 -14.41 42.03 10.47
CA VAL A 219 -13.64 43.27 10.65
C VAL A 219 -14.29 44.13 11.72
N THR A 220 -13.47 44.71 12.58
CA THR A 220 -13.88 45.65 13.62
C THR A 220 -12.94 46.85 13.62
N ALA A 221 -13.42 47.98 14.14
CA ALA A 221 -12.65 49.20 14.18
C ALA A 221 -12.75 49.85 15.56
N ALA A 222 -11.69 50.57 15.94
CA ALA A 222 -11.67 51.48 17.07
C ALA A 222 -11.44 52.91 16.59
N ASN A 223 -12.08 53.86 17.26
CA ASN A 223 -11.81 55.28 17.08
C ASN A 223 -10.46 55.69 17.72
N GLU A 224 -10.13 56.96 17.62
CA GLU A 224 -8.92 57.59 18.18
C GLU A 224 -8.76 57.40 19.69
N ASP A 225 -9.85 57.20 20.42
CA ASP A 225 -9.87 56.96 21.87
C ASP A 225 -9.85 55.47 22.24
N GLY A 226 -9.70 54.58 21.24
CA GLY A 226 -9.61 53.14 21.46
C GLY A 226 -10.96 52.44 21.72
N LEU A 227 -12.08 53.13 21.50
CA LEU A 227 -13.41 52.53 21.63
C LEU A 227 -13.71 51.62 20.44
N TRP A 228 -13.67 50.32 20.66
CA TRP A 228 -13.93 49.30 19.64
C TRP A 228 -15.42 49.10 19.38
N ASN A 229 -15.79 49.01 18.10
CA ASN A 229 -17.09 48.53 17.66
C ASN A 229 -17.15 46.99 17.80
N SER A 230 -17.92 46.49 18.77
CA SER A 230 -18.12 45.05 18.99
C SER A 230 -19.06 44.39 17.99
N GLY A 231 -19.92 45.15 17.32
CA GLY A 231 -20.83 44.65 16.28
C GLY A 231 -20.08 44.32 14.98
N GLY A 232 -19.10 45.15 14.62
CA GLY A 232 -18.26 44.97 13.44
C GLY A 232 -19.03 44.82 12.12
N ALA A 233 -18.32 44.37 11.09
CA ALA A 233 -18.91 43.85 9.86
C ALA A 233 -18.40 42.44 9.61
N ALA A 234 -19.27 41.58 9.07
CA ALA A 234 -18.91 40.22 8.73
C ALA A 234 -19.54 39.80 7.40
N LEU A 235 -18.82 38.95 6.68
CA LEU A 235 -19.28 38.37 5.42
C LEU A 235 -18.91 36.88 5.38
N GLU A 236 -19.91 36.05 5.12
CA GLU A 236 -19.68 34.63 4.85
C GLU A 236 -19.33 34.44 3.38
N ILE A 237 -18.29 33.66 3.12
CA ILE A 237 -17.93 33.23 1.77
C ILE A 237 -17.92 31.70 1.70
N VAL A 238 -18.40 31.16 0.60
CA VAL A 238 -18.43 29.71 0.35
C VAL A 238 -17.69 29.41 -0.94
N ILE A 239 -16.64 28.61 -0.86
CA ILE A 239 -15.86 28.12 -2.01
C ILE A 239 -16.23 26.65 -2.23
N LEU A 240 -16.93 26.36 -3.32
CA LEU A 240 -17.34 24.99 -3.67
C LEU A 240 -16.13 24.18 -4.19
N PRO A 241 -16.04 22.88 -3.85
CA PRO A 241 -14.97 22.02 -4.36
C PRO A 241 -15.11 21.82 -5.86
N THR A 242 -13.98 21.78 -6.57
CA THR A 242 -13.96 21.39 -7.99
C THR A 242 -14.24 19.89 -8.15
N PHE A 243 -14.59 19.46 -9.37
CA PHE A 243 -14.86 18.05 -9.67
C PHE A 243 -13.72 17.12 -9.21
N VAL A 244 -12.45 17.49 -9.46
CA VAL A 244 -11.26 16.70 -9.08
C VAL A 244 -10.99 16.71 -7.56
N GLN A 245 -11.52 17.70 -6.84
CA GLN A 245 -11.42 17.76 -5.38
C GLN A 245 -12.54 16.97 -4.69
N SER A 246 -13.57 16.53 -5.42
CA SER A 246 -14.68 15.76 -4.89
C SER A 246 -14.22 14.42 -4.31
N VAL A 247 -14.90 13.97 -3.25
CA VAL A 247 -14.64 12.66 -2.63
C VAL A 247 -14.88 11.52 -3.64
N TRP A 248 -15.93 11.64 -4.46
CA TRP A 248 -16.26 10.65 -5.48
C TRP A 248 -15.19 10.52 -6.55
N PHE A 249 -14.60 11.62 -7.03
CA PHE A 249 -13.49 11.56 -7.97
C PHE A 249 -12.27 10.84 -7.37
N LYS A 250 -11.93 11.15 -6.11
CA LYS A 250 -10.83 10.47 -5.40
C LYS A 250 -11.11 8.98 -5.21
N LEU A 251 -12.34 8.59 -4.87
CA LEU A 251 -12.75 7.20 -4.75
C LEU A 251 -12.70 6.47 -6.11
N LEU A 252 -13.17 7.10 -7.18
CA LEU A 252 -13.08 6.55 -8.53
C LEU A 252 -11.63 6.32 -8.95
N LEU A 253 -10.74 7.28 -8.69
CA LEU A 253 -9.32 7.16 -9.00
C LEU A 253 -8.64 6.03 -8.19
N ALA A 254 -8.99 5.90 -6.92
CA ALA A 254 -8.51 4.80 -6.08
C ALA A 254 -9.02 3.43 -6.61
N ALA A 255 -10.29 3.33 -6.98
CA ALA A 255 -10.88 2.13 -7.55
C ALA A 255 -10.22 1.75 -8.89
N LEU A 256 -9.98 2.72 -9.77
CA LEU A 256 -9.29 2.51 -11.04
C LEU A 256 -7.85 2.03 -10.82
N THR A 257 -7.16 2.58 -9.83
CA THR A 257 -5.79 2.17 -9.47
C THR A 257 -5.78 0.73 -8.95
N LEU A 258 -6.72 0.35 -8.08
CA LEU A 258 -6.85 -1.02 -7.58
C LEU A 258 -7.20 -2.01 -8.70
N LEU A 259 -8.09 -1.63 -9.62
CA LEU A 259 -8.44 -2.44 -10.78
C LEU A 259 -7.23 -2.69 -11.68
N LEU A 260 -6.42 -1.66 -11.92
CA LEU A 260 -5.19 -1.78 -12.71
C LEU A 260 -4.18 -2.73 -12.04
N LEU A 261 -3.96 -2.56 -10.73
CA LEU A 261 -3.08 -3.44 -9.96
C LEU A 261 -3.57 -4.90 -9.98
N TYR A 262 -4.88 -5.11 -9.83
CA TYR A 262 -5.49 -6.43 -9.94
C TYR A 262 -5.33 -7.02 -11.34
N GLY A 263 -5.50 -6.21 -12.39
CA GLY A 263 -5.29 -6.61 -13.78
C GLY A 263 -3.85 -7.10 -14.04
N VAL A 264 -2.86 -6.35 -13.55
CA VAL A 264 -1.44 -6.74 -13.63
C VAL A 264 -1.18 -8.03 -12.85
N TYR A 265 -1.71 -8.14 -11.63
CA TYR A 265 -1.59 -9.34 -10.81
C TYR A 265 -2.20 -10.57 -11.48
N ALA A 266 -3.42 -10.45 -12.01
CA ALA A 266 -4.11 -11.54 -12.71
C ALA A 266 -3.37 -11.94 -14.00
N ALA A 267 -2.86 -10.98 -14.77
CA ALA A 267 -2.04 -11.25 -15.95
C ALA A 267 -0.73 -11.96 -15.58
N ARG A 268 -0.07 -11.54 -14.49
CA ARG A 268 1.14 -12.18 -13.97
C ARG A 268 0.88 -13.63 -13.57
N ILE A 269 -0.21 -13.91 -12.86
CA ILE A 269 -0.58 -15.27 -12.50
C ILE A 269 -0.83 -16.11 -13.75
N ARG A 270 -1.65 -15.64 -14.69
CA ARG A 270 -1.94 -16.37 -15.94
C ARG A 270 -0.66 -16.72 -16.71
N TYR A 271 0.27 -15.76 -16.81
CA TYR A 271 1.57 -15.97 -17.45
C TYR A 271 2.41 -17.05 -16.74
N LEU A 272 2.50 -17.00 -15.41
CA LEU A 272 3.26 -17.98 -14.63
C LEU A 272 2.64 -19.38 -14.70
N THR A 273 1.32 -19.49 -14.65
CA THR A 273 0.61 -20.77 -14.76
C THR A 273 0.82 -21.40 -16.13
N ALA A 274 0.74 -20.61 -17.21
CA ALA A 274 1.00 -21.09 -18.56
C ALA A 274 2.45 -21.58 -18.72
N LEU A 275 3.42 -20.84 -18.19
CA LEU A 275 4.84 -21.23 -18.22
C LEU A 275 5.09 -22.52 -17.43
N MET A 276 4.47 -22.68 -16.26
CA MET A 276 4.57 -23.91 -15.46
C MET A 276 3.96 -25.11 -16.20
N GLN A 277 2.79 -24.93 -16.83
CA GLN A 277 2.14 -25.98 -17.60
C GLN A 277 3.01 -26.42 -18.77
N GLN A 278 3.61 -25.49 -19.52
CA GLN A 278 4.53 -25.85 -20.62
C GLN A 278 5.72 -26.67 -20.13
N ARG A 279 6.40 -26.23 -19.06
CA ARG A 279 7.54 -26.96 -18.49
C ARG A 279 7.18 -28.35 -17.99
N LEU A 280 5.98 -28.50 -17.42
CA LEU A 280 5.50 -29.81 -16.96
C LEU A 280 5.25 -30.74 -18.15
N HIS A 281 4.61 -30.24 -19.20
CA HIS A 281 4.36 -31.02 -20.42
C HIS A 281 5.67 -31.43 -21.10
N GLU A 282 6.64 -30.52 -21.21
CA GLU A 282 7.98 -30.83 -21.75
C GLU A 282 8.68 -31.93 -20.94
N ARG A 283 8.68 -31.83 -19.61
CA ARG A 283 9.29 -32.85 -18.73
C ARG A 283 8.61 -34.21 -18.85
N LEU A 284 7.28 -34.24 -18.93
CA LEU A 284 6.53 -35.49 -19.09
C LEU A 284 6.77 -36.09 -20.48
N ALA A 285 6.74 -35.28 -21.53
CA ALA A 285 7.03 -35.74 -22.89
C ALA A 285 8.45 -36.30 -23.02
N GLU A 286 9.43 -35.66 -22.38
CA GLU A 286 10.81 -36.11 -22.37
C GLU A 286 10.97 -37.44 -21.63
N ARG A 287 10.37 -37.59 -20.44
CA ARG A 287 10.36 -38.88 -19.72
C ARG A 287 9.72 -39.99 -20.56
N ALA A 288 8.59 -39.72 -21.21
CA ALA A 288 7.91 -40.67 -22.08
C ALA A 288 8.72 -41.01 -23.34
N ARG A 289 9.54 -40.07 -23.85
CA ARG A 289 10.46 -40.30 -24.97
C ARG A 289 11.64 -41.18 -24.55
N ILE A 290 12.26 -40.87 -23.41
CA ILE A 290 13.37 -41.67 -22.84
C ILE A 290 12.89 -43.10 -22.59
N ALA A 291 11.74 -43.28 -21.94
CA ALA A 291 11.19 -44.61 -21.67
C ALA A 291 10.95 -45.42 -22.97
N ARG A 292 10.44 -44.79 -24.03
CA ARG A 292 10.27 -45.44 -25.34
C ARG A 292 11.61 -45.82 -25.97
N ALA A 293 12.57 -44.90 -25.99
CA ALA A 293 13.89 -45.17 -26.55
C ALA A 293 14.58 -46.33 -25.83
N LEU A 294 14.53 -46.36 -24.49
CA LEU A 294 15.08 -47.45 -23.68
C LEU A 294 14.38 -48.79 -24.00
N HIS A 295 13.06 -48.79 -24.16
CA HIS A 295 12.33 -50.01 -24.50
C HIS A 295 12.66 -50.53 -25.91
N ASP A 296 12.61 -49.66 -26.92
CA ASP A 296 12.72 -50.07 -28.32
C ASP A 296 14.16 -50.44 -28.69
N THR A 297 15.16 -49.79 -28.08
CA THR A 297 16.57 -50.04 -28.43
C THR A 297 17.29 -50.97 -27.47
N LEU A 298 17.14 -50.79 -26.15
CA LEU A 298 17.89 -51.57 -25.16
C LEU A 298 17.18 -52.87 -24.81
N LEU A 299 15.90 -52.83 -24.45
CA LEU A 299 15.22 -54.05 -23.99
C LEU A 299 15.02 -55.06 -25.12
N GLN A 300 14.61 -54.60 -26.29
CA GLN A 300 14.44 -55.47 -27.45
C GLN A 300 15.77 -56.10 -27.90
N SER A 301 16.88 -55.34 -27.89
CA SER A 301 18.18 -55.88 -28.30
C SER A 301 18.74 -56.90 -27.32
N ILE A 302 18.60 -56.68 -26.01
CA ILE A 302 19.02 -57.65 -24.98
C ILE A 302 18.11 -58.90 -25.05
N GLN A 303 16.81 -58.75 -25.27
CA GLN A 303 15.91 -59.88 -25.42
C GLN A 303 16.26 -60.73 -26.67
N ALA A 304 16.58 -60.11 -27.80
CA ALA A 304 17.06 -60.80 -28.99
C ALA A 304 18.40 -61.53 -28.74
N LEU A 305 19.31 -60.91 -27.99
CA LEU A 305 20.57 -61.52 -27.54
C LEU A 305 20.31 -62.78 -26.69
N LEU A 306 19.42 -62.71 -25.71
CA LEU A 306 19.05 -63.88 -24.90
C LEU A 306 18.46 -65.01 -25.74
N MET A 307 17.61 -64.70 -26.72
CA MET A 307 17.08 -65.71 -27.63
C MET A 307 18.17 -66.38 -28.47
N SER A 308 19.15 -65.61 -28.95
CA SER A 308 20.30 -66.15 -29.67
C SER A 308 21.13 -67.10 -28.78
N PHE A 309 21.42 -66.70 -27.54
CA PHE A 309 22.15 -67.54 -26.59
C PHE A 309 21.37 -68.79 -26.16
N ASP A 310 20.04 -68.69 -25.97
CA ASP A 310 19.16 -69.84 -25.69
C ASP A 310 19.17 -70.85 -26.85
N ALA A 311 19.12 -70.37 -28.10
CA ALA A 311 19.21 -71.23 -29.28
C ALA A 311 20.56 -71.97 -29.35
N HIS A 312 21.67 -71.29 -29.03
CA HIS A 312 23.00 -71.91 -28.98
C HIS A 312 23.13 -72.91 -27.82
N SER A 313 22.50 -72.64 -26.67
CA SER A 313 22.48 -73.58 -25.53
C SER A 313 21.89 -74.94 -25.91
N ARG A 314 20.87 -74.96 -26.79
CA ARG A 314 20.21 -76.21 -27.24
C ARG A 314 21.07 -77.11 -28.12
N HIS A 315 22.17 -76.60 -28.68
CA HIS A 315 23.14 -77.41 -29.41
C HIS A 315 24.14 -78.12 -28.48
N LEU A 316 24.17 -77.76 -27.19
CA LEU A 316 24.97 -78.45 -26.18
C LEU A 316 24.26 -79.72 -25.69
N LYS A 317 25.03 -80.81 -25.55
CA LYS A 317 24.52 -82.08 -25.01
C LYS A 317 23.90 -81.87 -23.64
N GLU A 318 22.74 -82.48 -23.45
CA GLU A 318 21.98 -82.42 -22.20
C GLU A 318 22.79 -83.00 -21.05
N GLY A 319 22.88 -82.26 -19.93
CA GLY A 319 23.63 -82.66 -18.73
C GLY A 319 25.11 -82.27 -18.67
N THR A 320 25.66 -81.57 -19.68
CA THR A 320 27.03 -81.03 -19.57
C THR A 320 27.11 -79.84 -18.62
N GLN A 321 28.27 -79.66 -17.98
CA GLN A 321 28.47 -78.60 -16.98
C GLN A 321 28.45 -77.20 -17.63
N GLU A 322 28.79 -77.11 -18.91
CA GLU A 322 28.74 -75.91 -19.73
C GLU A 322 27.30 -75.46 -20.01
N ARG A 323 26.39 -76.41 -20.32
CA ARG A 323 24.96 -76.11 -20.54
C ARG A 323 24.31 -75.62 -19.25
N ILE A 324 24.60 -76.25 -18.11
CA ILE A 324 24.08 -75.84 -16.81
C ILE A 324 24.50 -74.40 -16.46
N ARG A 325 25.77 -74.03 -16.67
CA ARG A 325 26.24 -72.65 -16.40
C ARG A 325 25.63 -71.62 -17.36
N LEU A 326 25.47 -71.96 -18.64
CA LEU A 326 24.86 -71.07 -19.62
C LEU A 326 23.38 -70.84 -19.29
N ASP A 327 22.64 -71.89 -18.93
CA ASP A 327 21.23 -71.78 -18.53
C ASP A 327 21.08 -70.95 -17.24
N GLN A 328 21.97 -71.11 -16.25
CA GLN A 328 21.99 -70.25 -15.06
C GLN A 328 22.24 -68.77 -15.39
N THR A 329 23.14 -68.50 -16.34
CA THR A 329 23.48 -67.14 -16.77
C THR A 329 22.32 -66.50 -17.54
N LEU A 330 21.65 -67.27 -18.41
CA LEU A 330 20.46 -66.85 -19.13
C LEU A 330 19.31 -66.52 -18.17
N ASN A 331 19.08 -67.37 -17.15
CA ASN A 331 18.05 -67.13 -16.14
C ASN A 331 18.32 -65.85 -15.34
N LEU A 332 19.57 -65.59 -14.96
CA LEU A 332 19.95 -64.35 -14.27
C LEU A 332 19.75 -63.12 -15.15
N ALA A 333 20.12 -63.20 -16.42
CA ALA A 333 19.94 -62.11 -17.37
C ALA A 333 18.45 -61.84 -17.71
N GLU A 334 17.63 -62.89 -17.75
CA GLU A 334 16.16 -62.79 -17.88
C GLU A 334 15.55 -62.09 -16.66
N GLN A 335 16.01 -62.42 -15.44
CA GLN A 335 15.57 -61.76 -14.21
C GLN A 335 15.92 -60.26 -14.19
N LEU A 336 17.16 -59.91 -14.53
CA LEU A 336 17.60 -58.51 -14.61
C LEU A 336 16.86 -57.72 -15.69
N LEU A 337 16.50 -58.37 -16.79
CA LEU A 337 15.67 -57.75 -17.82
C LEU A 337 14.25 -57.46 -17.35
N VAL A 338 13.64 -58.37 -16.60
CA VAL A 338 12.32 -58.16 -16.03
C VAL A 338 12.34 -56.98 -15.06
N GLU A 339 13.36 -56.90 -14.20
CA GLU A 339 13.53 -55.80 -13.24
C GLU A 339 13.75 -54.45 -13.95
N GLY A 340 14.67 -54.38 -14.92
CA GLY A 340 14.91 -53.15 -15.70
C GLY A 340 13.69 -52.71 -16.54
N ARG A 341 12.85 -53.65 -16.95
CA ARG A 341 11.59 -53.38 -17.66
C ARG A 341 10.52 -52.79 -16.76
N ASP A 342 10.42 -53.29 -15.53
CA ASP A 342 9.46 -52.79 -14.57
C ASP A 342 9.81 -51.34 -14.17
N GLU A 343 11.09 -50.99 -14.03
CA GLU A 343 11.52 -49.58 -13.83
C GLU A 343 11.20 -48.66 -15.03
N ILE A 344 11.35 -49.15 -16.26
CA ILE A 344 11.04 -48.36 -17.47
C ILE A 344 9.53 -48.16 -17.67
N MET A 345 8.71 -49.11 -17.24
CA MET A 345 7.25 -48.96 -17.31
C MET A 345 6.75 -47.90 -16.32
N VAL A 346 7.35 -47.80 -15.13
CA VAL A 346 7.07 -46.71 -14.17
C VAL A 346 7.38 -45.33 -14.77
N LEU A 347 8.44 -45.23 -15.59
CA LEU A 347 8.79 -43.99 -16.31
C LEU A 347 7.78 -43.59 -17.40
N ARG A 348 6.95 -44.53 -17.89
CA ARG A 348 6.11 -44.34 -19.08
C ARG A 348 4.74 -43.73 -18.77
N GLY A 349 4.26 -43.86 -17.54
CA GLY A 349 3.01 -43.24 -17.06
C GLY A 349 1.77 -43.62 -17.87
N SER A 350 1.00 -44.59 -17.37
CA SER A 350 -0.36 -44.98 -17.76
C SER A 350 -0.64 -45.11 -19.27
N VAL A 351 -0.70 -46.35 -19.74
CA VAL A 351 -1.26 -46.68 -21.06
C VAL A 351 -2.79 -46.49 -21.04
N SER A 352 -3.38 -46.07 -22.16
CA SER A 352 -4.84 -45.91 -22.34
C SER A 352 -5.56 -47.28 -22.36
N ALA A 353 -6.85 -47.33 -22.02
CA ALA A 353 -7.66 -48.56 -21.95
C ALA A 353 -7.67 -49.38 -23.26
N GLN A 354 -7.87 -48.72 -24.39
CA GLN A 354 -7.90 -49.35 -25.74
C GLN A 354 -6.52 -49.84 -26.19
N ALA A 355 -5.46 -49.45 -25.48
CA ALA A 355 -4.12 -49.90 -25.78
C ALA A 355 -3.76 -51.22 -25.08
N LEU A 356 -4.51 -51.70 -24.06
CA LEU A 356 -4.22 -52.99 -23.43
C LEU A 356 -4.54 -54.17 -24.36
N GLU A 357 -5.74 -54.19 -24.93
CA GLU A 357 -6.19 -55.26 -25.84
C GLU A 357 -5.29 -55.32 -27.08
N LEU A 358 -5.01 -54.14 -27.67
CA LEU A 358 -4.16 -54.04 -28.84
C LEU A 358 -2.72 -54.49 -28.53
N ALA A 359 -2.16 -54.09 -27.39
CA ALA A 359 -0.80 -54.48 -27.01
C ALA A 359 -0.68 -55.99 -26.75
N LEU A 360 -1.65 -56.61 -26.08
CA LEU A 360 -1.65 -58.05 -25.85
C LEU A 360 -1.93 -58.84 -27.13
N ALA A 361 -2.80 -58.33 -28.00
CA ALA A 361 -3.05 -58.93 -29.32
C ALA A 361 -1.79 -58.92 -30.19
N GLN A 362 -1.07 -57.79 -30.25
CA GLN A 362 0.19 -57.67 -30.99
C GLN A 362 1.26 -58.61 -30.41
N PHE A 363 1.38 -58.65 -29.09
CA PHE A 363 2.35 -59.53 -28.44
C PHE A 363 2.07 -61.01 -28.70
N GLY A 364 0.82 -61.46 -28.52
CA GLY A 364 0.43 -62.85 -28.79
C GLY A 364 0.60 -63.25 -30.26
N LYS A 365 0.27 -62.36 -31.20
CA LYS A 365 0.53 -62.58 -32.64
C LYS A 365 2.03 -62.70 -32.94
N GLY A 366 2.87 -61.84 -32.37
CA GLY A 366 4.32 -61.91 -32.55
C GLY A 366 4.93 -63.22 -32.04
N LEU A 367 4.39 -63.78 -30.95
CA LEU A 367 4.80 -65.10 -30.47
C LEU A 367 4.43 -66.22 -31.46
N ALA A 368 3.22 -66.16 -32.04
CA ALA A 368 2.73 -67.14 -33.02
C ALA A 368 3.53 -67.13 -34.34
N GLU A 369 4.19 -66.02 -34.70
CA GLU A 369 5.07 -65.95 -35.88
C GLU A 369 6.35 -66.79 -35.72
N HIS A 370 6.80 -67.03 -34.49
CA HIS A 370 8.09 -67.67 -34.20
C HIS A 370 7.97 -69.13 -33.73
N ARG A 371 6.76 -69.62 -33.47
CA ARG A 371 6.48 -70.99 -33.02
C ARG A 371 5.13 -71.49 -33.58
N PRO A 372 5.01 -72.77 -33.96
CA PRO A 372 3.79 -73.30 -34.58
C PRO A 372 2.65 -73.50 -33.56
N HIS A 373 1.94 -72.42 -33.23
CA HIS A 373 0.71 -72.44 -32.42
C HIS A 373 -0.28 -71.39 -32.93
N ALA A 374 -1.58 -71.71 -32.88
CA ALA A 374 -2.63 -70.74 -33.15
C ALA A 374 -2.85 -69.84 -31.92
N PHE A 375 -3.00 -68.53 -32.15
CA PHE A 375 -3.31 -67.55 -31.10
C PHE A 375 -4.67 -66.90 -31.35
N GLU A 376 -5.50 -66.84 -30.31
CA GLU A 376 -6.82 -66.20 -30.35
C GLU A 376 -7.02 -65.27 -29.15
N LEU A 377 -7.50 -64.05 -29.39
CA LEU A 377 -7.92 -63.10 -28.35
C LEU A 377 -9.45 -63.00 -28.35
N LYS A 378 -10.06 -63.25 -27.19
CA LYS A 378 -11.48 -63.06 -26.93
C LYS A 378 -11.67 -61.92 -25.93
N VAL A 379 -12.54 -60.96 -26.26
CA VAL A 379 -12.93 -59.89 -25.35
C VAL A 379 -14.42 -60.02 -25.06
N SER A 380 -14.79 -60.12 -23.78
CA SER A 380 -16.17 -60.22 -23.32
C SER A 380 -16.53 -59.02 -22.44
N GLY A 381 -17.79 -58.57 -22.53
CA GLY A 381 -18.27 -57.37 -21.85
C GLY A 381 -17.95 -56.06 -22.59
N THR A 382 -18.24 -54.92 -21.97
CA THR A 382 -17.95 -53.59 -22.53
C THR A 382 -16.58 -53.11 -22.01
N PRO A 383 -15.59 -52.85 -22.89
CA PRO A 383 -14.30 -52.33 -22.47
C PRO A 383 -14.42 -51.08 -21.60
N ARG A 384 -13.76 -51.09 -20.45
CA ARG A 384 -13.74 -50.00 -19.48
C ARG A 384 -12.30 -49.61 -19.18
N ARG A 385 -12.09 -48.33 -18.86
CA ARG A 385 -10.77 -47.86 -18.45
C ARG A 385 -10.39 -48.48 -17.12
N LEU A 386 -9.37 -49.31 -17.13
CA LEU A 386 -8.75 -49.81 -15.92
C LEU A 386 -7.96 -48.68 -15.25
N ARG A 387 -7.82 -48.76 -13.93
CA ARG A 387 -6.87 -47.91 -13.23
C ARG A 387 -5.45 -48.18 -13.77
N PRO A 388 -4.60 -47.15 -13.93
CA PRO A 388 -3.29 -47.30 -14.55
C PRO A 388 -2.40 -48.38 -13.92
N ASP A 389 -2.35 -48.40 -12.59
CA ASP A 389 -1.60 -49.38 -11.80
C ASP A 389 -2.08 -50.81 -12.06
N VAL A 390 -3.40 -51.02 -12.15
CA VAL A 390 -3.98 -52.33 -12.49
C VAL A 390 -3.68 -52.71 -13.94
N GLN A 391 -3.79 -51.77 -14.88
CA GLN A 391 -3.55 -52.03 -16.30
C GLN A 391 -2.13 -52.50 -16.57
N ASP A 392 -1.14 -51.85 -15.95
CA ASP A 392 0.28 -52.17 -16.14
C ASP A 392 0.60 -53.57 -15.57
N GLU A 393 0.09 -53.90 -14.38
CA GLU A 393 0.30 -55.20 -13.74
C GLU A 393 -0.41 -56.33 -14.49
N ILE A 394 -1.65 -56.09 -14.95
CA ILE A 394 -2.37 -57.03 -15.80
C ILE A 394 -1.62 -57.30 -17.10
N TYR A 395 -1.11 -56.25 -17.75
CA TYR A 395 -0.31 -56.41 -18.98
C TYR A 395 0.93 -57.26 -18.71
N ALA A 396 1.64 -57.00 -17.61
CA ALA A 396 2.83 -57.76 -17.23
C ALA A 396 2.51 -59.24 -16.99
N ILE A 397 1.45 -59.54 -16.22
CA ILE A 397 1.03 -60.91 -15.91
C ILE A 397 0.58 -61.65 -17.18
N ALA A 398 -0.27 -61.02 -18.00
CA ALA A 398 -0.78 -61.64 -19.23
C ALA A 398 0.35 -61.92 -20.23
N ARG A 399 1.30 -60.99 -20.37
CA ARG A 399 2.47 -61.17 -21.24
C ARG A 399 3.36 -62.33 -20.79
N GLU A 400 3.62 -62.43 -19.49
CA GLU A 400 4.40 -63.52 -18.90
C GLU A 400 3.71 -64.87 -19.09
N ALA A 401 2.39 -64.93 -18.86
CA ALA A 401 1.60 -66.14 -19.09
C ALA A 401 1.61 -66.56 -20.57
N LEU A 402 1.46 -65.62 -21.52
CA LEU A 402 1.54 -65.89 -22.95
C LEU A 402 2.93 -66.38 -23.38
N PHE A 403 3.98 -65.76 -22.85
CA PHE A 403 5.35 -66.18 -23.12
C PHE A 403 5.60 -67.60 -22.59
N ASN A 404 5.16 -67.89 -21.37
CA ASN A 404 5.29 -69.21 -20.77
C ASN A 404 4.55 -70.27 -21.58
N ALA A 405 3.32 -70.00 -22.00
CA ALA A 405 2.55 -70.88 -22.85
C ALA A 405 3.25 -71.12 -24.21
N SER A 406 3.78 -70.07 -24.85
CA SER A 406 4.46 -70.19 -26.15
C SER A 406 5.81 -70.91 -26.07
N ARG A 407 6.59 -70.67 -25.00
CA ARG A 407 7.95 -71.22 -24.85
C ARG A 407 7.97 -72.62 -24.24
N TYR A 408 7.11 -72.87 -23.26
CA TYR A 408 7.21 -74.06 -22.40
C TYR A 408 6.04 -75.04 -22.53
N ALA A 409 4.90 -74.70 -23.15
CA ALA A 409 3.77 -75.62 -23.19
C ALA A 409 3.83 -76.65 -24.34
N ASP A 410 4.61 -76.40 -25.41
CA ASP A 410 4.53 -77.16 -26.67
C ASP A 410 3.08 -77.29 -27.17
N ALA A 411 2.30 -76.21 -26.99
CA ALA A 411 0.88 -76.13 -27.32
C ALA A 411 0.65 -75.89 -28.82
N THR A 412 -0.46 -76.41 -29.35
CA THR A 412 -0.91 -76.09 -30.72
C THR A 412 -1.88 -74.91 -30.76
N ARG A 413 -2.46 -74.53 -29.61
CA ARG A 413 -3.39 -73.41 -29.47
C ARG A 413 -3.21 -72.71 -28.12
N ILE A 414 -3.18 -71.38 -28.17
CA ILE A 414 -3.16 -70.49 -27.01
C ILE A 414 -4.32 -69.48 -27.15
N GLU A 415 -5.12 -69.36 -26.10
CA GLU A 415 -6.25 -68.43 -26.03
C GLU A 415 -6.01 -67.41 -24.91
N LEU A 416 -6.21 -66.12 -25.23
CA LEU A 416 -6.27 -65.03 -24.26
C LEU A 416 -7.72 -64.53 -24.18
N GLU A 417 -8.26 -64.45 -22.98
CA GLU A 417 -9.59 -63.92 -22.71
C GLU A 417 -9.48 -62.70 -21.78
N LEU A 418 -10.12 -61.59 -22.18
CA LEU A 418 -10.28 -60.37 -21.37
C LEU A 418 -11.78 -60.15 -21.11
N GLY A 419 -12.19 -60.26 -19.84
CA GLY A 419 -13.59 -60.11 -19.42
C GLY A 419 -13.82 -58.84 -18.62
N TYR A 420 -14.57 -57.89 -19.19
CA TYR A 420 -14.95 -56.64 -18.56
C TYR A 420 -16.32 -56.75 -17.88
N GLY A 421 -16.34 -57.23 -16.64
CA GLY A 421 -17.54 -57.28 -15.80
C GLY A 421 -17.70 -56.06 -14.89
N ALA A 422 -18.91 -55.85 -14.38
CA ALA A 422 -19.16 -54.84 -13.34
C ALA A 422 -18.60 -55.26 -11.97
N ALA A 423 -18.68 -56.56 -11.65
CA ALA A 423 -18.22 -57.13 -10.38
C ALA A 423 -16.71 -57.43 -10.34
N ALA A 424 -16.11 -57.76 -11.49
CA ALA A 424 -14.70 -58.06 -11.63
C ALA A 424 -14.21 -57.86 -13.07
N PHE A 425 -12.92 -57.58 -13.20
CA PHE A 425 -12.18 -57.71 -14.45
C PHE A 425 -11.41 -59.03 -14.44
N LEU A 426 -11.48 -59.79 -15.53
CA LEU A 426 -10.89 -61.11 -15.65
C LEU A 426 -9.89 -61.15 -16.81
N VAL A 427 -8.72 -61.73 -16.57
CA VAL A 427 -7.78 -62.12 -17.63
C VAL A 427 -7.50 -63.60 -17.51
N ARG A 428 -7.63 -64.32 -18.61
CA ARG A 428 -7.33 -65.74 -18.66
C ARG A 428 -6.46 -66.08 -19.85
N VAL A 429 -5.34 -66.73 -19.60
CA VAL A 429 -4.48 -67.31 -20.64
C VAL A 429 -4.58 -68.82 -20.53
N ARG A 430 -4.94 -69.49 -21.63
CA ARG A 430 -5.12 -70.94 -21.69
C ARG A 430 -4.33 -71.53 -22.86
N ASP A 431 -3.63 -72.61 -22.61
CA ASP A 431 -3.00 -73.44 -23.64
C ASP A 431 -3.52 -74.89 -23.60
N ASN A 432 -3.27 -75.63 -24.67
CA ASN A 432 -3.60 -77.06 -24.79
C ASN A 432 -2.34 -77.95 -24.83
N GLY A 433 -1.24 -77.48 -24.24
CA GLY A 433 0.06 -78.14 -24.29
C GLY A 433 0.22 -79.27 -23.27
N ARG A 434 1.48 -79.57 -22.93
CA ARG A 434 1.86 -80.67 -22.03
C ARG A 434 1.39 -80.51 -20.57
N GLY A 435 0.93 -79.32 -20.17
CA GLY A 435 0.60 -79.01 -18.78
C GLY A 435 1.83 -78.95 -17.87
N LEU A 436 1.61 -78.65 -16.59
CA LEU A 436 2.64 -78.61 -15.55
C LEU A 436 2.76 -79.98 -14.86
N ASP A 437 3.98 -80.39 -14.50
CA ASP A 437 4.22 -81.56 -13.66
C ASP A 437 3.48 -81.46 -12.31
N GLU A 438 2.97 -82.57 -11.77
CA GLU A 438 2.18 -82.62 -10.52
C GLU A 438 2.87 -81.90 -9.35
N THR A 439 4.20 -81.99 -9.25
CA THR A 439 4.99 -81.33 -8.20
C THR A 439 5.05 -79.80 -8.37
N VAL A 440 5.04 -79.31 -9.61
CA VAL A 440 5.06 -77.87 -9.93
C VAL A 440 3.65 -77.28 -9.86
N ALA A 441 2.64 -78.05 -10.24
CA ALA A 441 1.23 -77.69 -10.05
C ALA A 441 0.87 -77.54 -8.56
N ALA A 442 1.35 -78.47 -7.71
CA ALA A 442 1.12 -78.43 -6.26
C ALA A 442 1.94 -77.37 -5.51
N ALA A 443 3.22 -77.19 -5.84
CA ALA A 443 4.07 -76.16 -5.22
C ALA A 443 3.82 -74.75 -5.78
N GLY A 444 3.30 -74.66 -7.01
CA GLY A 444 3.08 -73.40 -7.71
C GLY A 444 4.36 -72.65 -8.10
N HIS A 445 5.51 -73.31 -8.03
CA HIS A 445 6.80 -72.85 -8.50
C HIS A 445 7.67 -74.04 -8.90
N ARG A 446 8.61 -73.84 -9.83
CA ARG A 446 9.65 -74.83 -10.18
C ARG A 446 11.00 -74.25 -9.74
N PRO A 447 11.87 -74.99 -9.04
CA PRO A 447 13.19 -74.50 -8.66
C PRO A 447 13.95 -73.97 -9.89
N GLY A 448 14.35 -72.70 -9.87
CA GLY A 448 15.02 -72.04 -10.99
C GLY A 448 14.12 -71.32 -12.02
N HIS A 449 12.79 -71.42 -11.91
CA HIS A 449 11.84 -70.70 -12.77
C HIS A 449 10.94 -69.77 -11.93
N TRP A 450 11.08 -68.47 -12.16
CA TRP A 450 10.50 -67.42 -11.30
C TRP A 450 9.20 -66.79 -11.84
N GLY A 451 8.81 -67.09 -13.09
CA GLY A 451 7.66 -66.48 -13.75
C GLY A 451 6.34 -66.62 -12.97
N LEU A 452 6.06 -67.81 -12.43
CA LEU A 452 4.85 -68.07 -11.65
C LEU A 452 4.82 -67.32 -10.30
N VAL A 453 5.96 -67.19 -9.64
CA VAL A 453 6.09 -66.46 -8.36
C VAL A 453 5.87 -64.97 -8.59
N GLY A 454 6.55 -64.39 -9.58
CA GLY A 454 6.38 -62.98 -9.92
C GLY A 454 4.97 -62.63 -10.39
N MET A 455 4.28 -63.53 -11.11
CA MET A 455 2.87 -63.30 -11.46
C MET A 455 1.94 -63.28 -10.23
N ARG A 456 2.20 -64.10 -9.20
CA ARG A 456 1.41 -64.10 -7.96
C ARG A 456 1.65 -62.86 -7.12
N GLU A 457 2.90 -62.41 -7.00
CA GLU A 457 3.25 -61.19 -6.27
C GLU A 457 2.60 -59.96 -6.90
N ARG A 458 2.70 -59.82 -8.23
CA ARG A 458 2.02 -58.76 -8.99
C ARG A 458 0.51 -58.79 -8.81
N ALA A 459 -0.10 -59.98 -8.91
CA ALA A 459 -1.54 -60.14 -8.68
C ALA A 459 -1.93 -59.70 -7.27
N GLY A 460 -1.17 -60.11 -6.24
CA GLY A 460 -1.37 -59.68 -4.86
C GLY A 460 -1.24 -58.16 -4.68
N GLY A 461 -0.28 -57.53 -5.36
CA GLY A 461 -0.05 -56.08 -5.32
C GLY A 461 -1.24 -55.23 -5.79
N ILE A 462 -2.05 -55.76 -6.72
CA ILE A 462 -3.28 -55.11 -7.21
C ILE A 462 -4.55 -55.67 -6.56
N GLY A 463 -4.42 -56.47 -5.49
CA GLY A 463 -5.54 -57.15 -4.82
C GLY A 463 -6.30 -58.14 -5.72
N ALA A 464 -5.64 -58.65 -6.75
CA ALA A 464 -6.16 -59.67 -7.63
C ALA A 464 -5.86 -61.07 -7.10
N VAL A 465 -6.70 -62.02 -7.47
CA VAL A 465 -6.48 -63.44 -7.19
C VAL A 465 -6.01 -64.11 -8.48
N LEU A 466 -4.84 -64.76 -8.41
CA LEU A 466 -4.30 -65.58 -9.49
C LEU A 466 -4.53 -67.06 -9.19
N ALA A 467 -5.25 -67.73 -10.09
CA ALA A 467 -5.49 -69.17 -10.07
C ALA A 467 -4.77 -69.84 -11.25
N ILE A 468 -4.17 -71.00 -11.00
CA ILE A 468 -3.53 -71.84 -12.02
C ILE A 468 -4.25 -73.18 -12.00
N ASP A 469 -4.77 -73.58 -13.16
CA ASP A 469 -5.37 -74.88 -13.39
C ASP A 469 -4.55 -75.60 -14.46
N SER A 470 -3.95 -76.74 -14.10
CA SER A 470 -3.09 -77.50 -15.00
C SER A 470 -3.00 -78.96 -14.55
N ALA A 471 -3.02 -79.87 -15.51
CA ALA A 471 -2.71 -81.27 -15.29
C ALA A 471 -1.83 -81.79 -16.45
N PRO A 472 -0.99 -82.82 -16.20
CA PRO A 472 -0.17 -83.43 -17.24
C PRO A 472 -1.02 -83.86 -18.46
N GLY A 473 -0.65 -83.38 -19.64
CA GLY A 473 -1.29 -83.70 -20.91
C GLY A 473 -2.59 -82.94 -21.23
N THR A 474 -3.06 -82.03 -20.36
CA THR A 474 -4.33 -81.28 -20.58
C THR A 474 -4.15 -79.77 -20.74
N GLY A 475 -2.91 -79.27 -20.78
CA GLY A 475 -2.57 -77.85 -20.90
C GLY A 475 -2.57 -77.08 -19.57
N THR A 476 -2.41 -75.77 -19.65
CA THR A 476 -2.42 -74.86 -18.50
C THR A 476 -3.39 -73.70 -18.71
N ALA A 477 -4.12 -73.32 -17.67
CA ALA A 477 -4.96 -72.13 -17.63
C ALA A 477 -4.57 -71.25 -16.43
N ILE A 478 -4.11 -70.04 -16.71
CA ILE A 478 -3.83 -69.01 -15.70
C ILE A 478 -4.96 -67.99 -15.75
N THR A 479 -5.68 -67.82 -14.64
CA THR A 479 -6.77 -66.87 -14.50
C THR A 479 -6.45 -65.84 -13.42
N VAL A 480 -6.51 -64.56 -13.77
CA VAL A 480 -6.38 -63.42 -12.85
C VAL A 480 -7.72 -62.73 -12.73
N THR A 481 -8.22 -62.61 -11.50
CA THR A 481 -9.49 -61.92 -11.21
C THR A 481 -9.23 -60.70 -10.35
N VAL A 482 -9.57 -59.52 -10.87
CA VAL A 482 -9.48 -58.25 -10.15
C VAL A 482 -10.88 -57.79 -9.76
N PRO A 483 -11.19 -57.55 -8.47
CA PRO A 483 -12.49 -57.01 -8.07
C PRO A 483 -12.79 -55.68 -8.78
N GLY A 484 -14.03 -55.47 -9.23
CA GLY A 484 -14.40 -54.33 -10.07
C GLY A 484 -14.15 -52.96 -9.41
N LYS A 485 -14.24 -52.89 -8.08
CA LYS A 485 -13.88 -51.70 -7.28
C LYS A 485 -12.39 -51.37 -7.29
N MET A 486 -11.55 -52.37 -7.55
CA MET A 486 -10.10 -52.21 -7.64
C MET A 486 -9.67 -52.04 -9.10
N ALA A 487 -10.40 -52.62 -10.05
CA ALA A 487 -10.07 -52.61 -11.47
C ALA A 487 -10.33 -51.26 -12.17
N TYR A 488 -11.44 -50.56 -11.86
CA TYR A 488 -11.91 -49.39 -12.63
C TYR A 488 -11.91 -48.08 -11.84
#